data_AF-A0A6B3GBR3-F1
#
_entry.id   AF-A0A6B3GBR3-F1
#
_cell.length_a   1.000
_cell.length_b   1.000
_cell.length_c   1.000
_cell.angle_alpha   90.00
_cell.angle_beta   90.00
_cell.angle_gamma   90.00
#
_symmetry.space_group_name_H-M   'P 1'
#
loop_
_entity.id
_entity.type
_entity.pdbx_description
1 polymer ?
#
loop_
_entity_poly.entity_id
_entity_poly.type
_entity_poly.pdbx_seq_one_letter_code
_entity_poly.pdbx_strand_id
1 'polypeptide(L)'
;IFGTLRGLADVVIAGAETVRQEGYRPARAREAFAERRAAAGQGPAPAVAVVTGSLDLDFSLPLFTEPLVPTLVVTAAGAPADRIEAARKAGADVVIAGDGTRVDPERVVRELAARGLRR
;
A
#
# COMPACT_ATOMS: atom_id res chain seq x y z
N ILE A 1 -3.94 -19.32 -6.84
CA ILE A 1 -3.22 -19.17 -5.55
C ILE A 1 -3.15 -17.71 -5.10
N PHE A 2 -2.56 -16.78 -5.86
CA PHE A 2 -2.48 -15.36 -5.48
C PHE A 2 -3.84 -14.70 -5.18
N GLY A 3 -4.92 -15.07 -5.88
CA GLY A 3 -6.26 -14.57 -5.58
C GLY A 3 -6.78 -14.97 -4.20
N THR A 4 -6.46 -16.18 -3.75
CA THR A 4 -6.84 -16.72 -2.44
C THR A 4 -6.02 -16.07 -1.33
N LEU A 5 -4.70 -15.97 -1.50
CA LEU A 5 -3.81 -15.33 -0.52
C LEU A 5 -4.15 -13.83 -0.33
N ARG A 6 -4.42 -13.11 -1.44
CA ARG A 6 -4.90 -11.73 -1.38
C ARG A 6 -6.28 -11.60 -0.72
N GLY A 7 -7.11 -12.64 -0.81
CA GLY A 7 -8.40 -12.68 -0.12
C GLY A 7 -8.27 -12.75 1.40
N LEU A 8 -7.14 -13.28 1.91
CA LEU A 8 -6.85 -13.45 3.33
C LEU A 8 -6.07 -12.28 3.95
N ALA A 9 -5.28 -11.59 3.14
CA ALA A 9 -4.44 -10.48 3.58
C ALA A 9 -5.26 -9.22 3.92
N ASP A 10 -4.77 -8.45 4.88
CA ASP A 10 -5.16 -7.06 5.11
C ASP A 10 -4.37 -6.15 4.17
N VAL A 11 -3.10 -6.49 3.90
CA VAL A 11 -2.20 -5.69 3.07
C VAL A 11 -1.29 -6.56 2.20
N VAL A 12 -1.05 -6.12 0.98
CA VAL A 12 -0.02 -6.68 0.09
C VAL A 12 1.13 -5.70 0.00
N ILE A 13 2.30 -6.09 0.50
CA ILE A 13 3.52 -5.26 0.47
C ILE A 13 4.31 -5.58 -0.80
N ALA A 14 4.71 -4.54 -1.54
CA ALA A 14 5.55 -4.65 -2.72
C ALA A 14 6.61 -3.54 -2.76
N GLY A 15 7.78 -3.83 -3.32
CA GLY A 15 8.80 -2.82 -3.60
C GLY A 15 8.44 -1.96 -4.81
N ALA A 16 8.91 -0.71 -4.81
CA ALA A 16 8.66 0.24 -5.90
C ALA A 16 9.10 -0.26 -7.29
N GLU A 17 10.23 -0.96 -7.36
CA GLU A 17 10.75 -1.48 -8.63
C GLU A 17 9.84 -2.54 -9.23
N THR A 18 9.36 -3.48 -8.42
CA THR A 18 8.37 -4.48 -8.84
C THR A 18 7.08 -3.82 -9.32
N VAL A 19 6.59 -2.81 -8.60
CA VAL A 19 5.37 -2.06 -8.99
C VAL A 19 5.51 -1.41 -10.37
N ARG A 20 6.68 -0.82 -10.67
CA ARG A 20 6.96 -0.21 -11.97
C ARG A 20 7.05 -1.24 -13.09
N GLN A 21 7.74 -2.36 -12.85
CA GLN A 21 7.97 -3.37 -13.89
C GLN A 21 6.73 -4.22 -14.18
N GLU A 22 5.92 -4.52 -13.18
CA GLU A 22 4.79 -5.46 -13.31
C GLU A 22 3.43 -4.77 -13.52
N GLY A 23 3.39 -3.44 -13.57
CA GLY A 23 2.15 -2.69 -13.83
C GLY A 23 1.07 -2.95 -12.79
N TYR A 24 1.43 -2.86 -11.50
CA TYR A 24 0.51 -3.14 -10.40
C TYR A 24 -0.76 -2.29 -10.52
N ARG A 25 -1.91 -2.92 -10.24
CA ARG A 25 -3.22 -2.28 -10.19
C ARG A 25 -3.82 -2.43 -8.80
N PRO A 26 -4.79 -1.57 -8.43
CA PRO A 26 -5.45 -1.69 -7.14
C PRO A 26 -6.04 -3.09 -6.95
N ALA A 27 -6.05 -3.53 -5.69
CA ALA A 27 -6.83 -4.69 -5.33
C ALA A 27 -8.32 -4.41 -5.58
N ARG A 28 -9.00 -5.38 -6.18
CA ARG A 28 -10.43 -5.31 -6.46
C ARG A 28 -11.20 -6.10 -5.41
N ALA A 29 -12.35 -5.60 -5.00
CA ALA A 29 -13.30 -6.38 -4.25
C ALA A 29 -13.70 -7.62 -5.07
N ARG A 30 -13.86 -8.74 -4.37
CA ARG A 30 -14.30 -10.00 -4.96
C ARG A 30 -15.45 -10.51 -4.11
N GLU A 31 -16.62 -10.64 -4.74
CA GLU A 31 -17.85 -11.07 -4.08
C GLU A 31 -17.67 -12.38 -3.30
N ALA A 32 -16.96 -13.35 -3.89
CA ALA A 32 -16.62 -14.63 -3.26
C ALA A 32 -15.85 -14.53 -1.93
N PHE A 33 -15.25 -13.37 -1.61
CA PHE A 33 -14.54 -13.14 -0.36
C PHE A 33 -15.20 -12.06 0.51
N ALA A 34 -16.26 -11.39 0.05
CA ALA A 34 -16.83 -10.21 0.70
C ALA A 34 -17.36 -10.54 2.11
N GLU A 35 -18.22 -11.55 2.24
CA GLU A 35 -18.79 -11.96 3.53
C GLU A 35 -17.71 -12.40 4.52
N ARG A 36 -16.75 -13.20 4.06
CA ARG A 36 -15.62 -13.65 4.89
C ARG A 36 -14.79 -12.46 5.41
N ARG A 37 -14.44 -11.52 4.53
CA ARG A 37 -13.65 -10.34 4.88
C ARG A 37 -14.39 -9.48 5.89
N ALA A 38 -15.69 -9.25 5.68
CA ALA A 38 -16.53 -8.54 6.63
C ALA A 38 -16.59 -9.24 7.99
N ALA A 39 -16.81 -10.56 8.02
CA ALA A 39 -16.81 -11.36 9.25
C ALA A 39 -15.46 -11.33 9.99
N ALA A 40 -14.37 -11.12 9.27
CA ALA A 40 -13.02 -10.98 9.83
C ALA A 40 -12.62 -9.52 10.18
N GLY A 41 -13.54 -8.55 10.03
CA GLY A 41 -13.30 -7.13 10.26
C GLY A 41 -12.40 -6.46 9.22
N GLN A 42 -12.22 -7.08 8.05
CA GLN A 42 -11.35 -6.60 6.98
C GLN A 42 -12.12 -5.69 6.02
N GLY A 43 -11.40 -4.76 5.37
CA GLY A 43 -11.95 -3.92 4.30
C GLY A 43 -12.37 -4.75 3.06
N PRO A 44 -13.11 -4.15 2.10
CA PRO A 44 -13.70 -4.86 0.96
C PRO A 44 -12.66 -5.46 0.00
N ALA A 45 -11.42 -4.96 0.04
CA ALA A 45 -10.25 -5.49 -0.66
C ALA A 45 -9.02 -5.32 0.26
N PRO A 46 -7.93 -6.09 0.06
CA PRO A 46 -6.67 -5.82 0.74
C PRO A 46 -6.09 -4.47 0.28
N ALA A 47 -5.45 -3.74 1.20
CA ALA A 47 -4.65 -2.57 0.84
C ALA A 47 -3.42 -3.00 0.03
N VAL A 48 -2.89 -2.10 -0.79
CA VAL A 48 -1.56 -2.26 -1.40
C VAL A 48 -0.61 -1.30 -0.69
N ALA A 49 0.54 -1.81 -0.23
CA ALA A 49 1.60 -1.00 0.35
C ALA A 49 2.84 -1.02 -0.55
N VAL A 50 3.18 0.12 -1.12
CA VAL A 50 4.35 0.30 -1.96
C VAL A 50 5.49 0.87 -1.12
N VAL A 51 6.55 0.10 -0.93
CA VAL A 51 7.74 0.52 -0.17
C VAL A 51 8.72 1.22 -1.11
N THR A 52 9.05 2.48 -0.80
CA THR A 52 9.93 3.32 -1.62
C THR A 52 10.67 4.36 -0.78
N GLY A 53 11.99 4.47 -0.95
CA GLY A 53 12.77 5.55 -0.31
C GLY A 53 12.70 6.89 -1.08
N SER A 54 12.62 6.84 -2.41
CA SER A 54 12.69 8.02 -3.28
C SER A 54 11.34 8.55 -3.77
N LEU A 55 10.27 7.76 -3.61
CA LEU A 55 8.95 8.00 -4.20
C LEU A 55 9.00 8.22 -5.72
N ASP A 56 10.00 7.63 -6.39
CA ASP A 56 10.09 7.64 -7.86
C ASP A 56 9.06 6.69 -8.47
N LEU A 57 7.81 7.13 -8.44
CA LEU A 57 6.61 6.43 -8.86
C LEU A 57 5.76 7.36 -9.71
N ASP A 58 5.10 6.80 -10.73
CA ASP A 58 4.11 7.53 -11.50
C ASP A 58 2.78 7.52 -10.75
N PHE A 59 2.49 8.62 -10.06
CA PHE A 59 1.25 8.80 -9.30
C PHE A 59 0.00 9.03 -10.17
N SER A 60 0.14 9.11 -11.49
CA SER A 60 -1.01 9.13 -12.41
C SER A 60 -1.59 7.74 -12.67
N LEU A 61 -0.86 6.68 -12.31
CA LEU A 61 -1.29 5.30 -12.55
C LEU A 61 -2.57 4.94 -11.77
N PRO A 62 -3.42 4.04 -12.30
CA PRO A 62 -4.64 3.58 -11.64
C PRO A 62 -4.43 3.01 -10.24
N LEU A 63 -3.21 2.54 -9.93
CA LEU A 63 -2.82 2.09 -8.59
C LEU A 63 -3.09 3.16 -7.51
N PHE A 64 -2.92 4.44 -7.86
CA PHE A 64 -3.07 5.55 -6.93
C PHE A 64 -4.40 6.27 -7.12
N THR A 65 -4.88 6.39 -8.36
CA THR A 65 -6.04 7.23 -8.71
C THR A 65 -7.39 6.52 -8.67
N GLU A 66 -7.43 5.19 -8.82
CA GLU A 66 -8.67 4.40 -8.84
C GLU A 66 -8.78 3.29 -7.75
N PRO A 67 -8.12 3.37 -6.58
CA PRO A 67 -8.19 2.28 -5.62
C PRO A 67 -9.49 2.30 -4.81
N LEU A 68 -10.06 1.12 -4.58
CA LEU A 68 -11.19 0.95 -3.65
C LEU A 68 -10.77 1.18 -2.19
N VAL A 69 -9.53 0.83 -1.87
CA VAL A 69 -8.87 1.06 -0.57
C VAL A 69 -7.59 1.84 -0.87
N PRO A 70 -7.41 3.05 -0.33
CA PRO A 70 -6.26 3.91 -0.66
C PRO A 70 -4.93 3.15 -0.60
N THR A 71 -4.11 3.34 -1.64
CA THR A 71 -2.77 2.73 -1.70
C THR A 71 -1.88 3.40 -0.66
N LEU A 72 -1.22 2.58 0.15
CA LEU A 72 -0.24 3.04 1.11
C LEU A 72 1.11 3.24 0.41
N VAL A 73 1.70 4.42 0.52
CA VAL A 73 3.08 4.67 0.10
C VAL A 73 3.94 4.74 1.35
N VAL A 74 4.74 3.69 1.55
CA VAL A 74 5.59 3.59 2.74
C VAL A 74 6.99 4.10 2.38
N THR A 75 7.40 5.17 3.06
CA THR A 75 8.66 5.86 2.82
C THR A 75 9.35 6.25 4.13
N ALA A 76 10.42 7.02 4.08
CA ALA A 76 11.18 7.47 5.24
C ALA A 76 11.14 9.01 5.37
N ALA A 77 11.46 9.53 6.55
CA ALA A 77 11.33 10.96 6.87
C ALA A 77 12.20 11.87 5.98
N GLY A 78 13.31 11.35 5.46
CA GLY A 78 14.20 12.05 4.53
C GLY A 78 13.76 12.01 3.07
N ALA A 79 12.55 11.54 2.76
CA ALA A 79 12.03 11.54 1.41
C ALA A 79 11.73 12.96 0.89
N PRO A 80 11.82 13.21 -0.44
CA PRO A 80 11.53 14.52 -1.02
C PRO A 80 10.09 14.97 -0.73
N ALA A 81 9.94 16.13 -0.09
CA ALA A 81 8.64 16.65 0.35
C ALA A 81 7.67 16.90 -0.82
N ASP A 82 8.18 17.39 -1.95
CA ASP A 82 7.40 17.58 -3.18
C ASP A 82 6.76 16.27 -3.67
N ARG A 83 7.48 15.14 -3.55
CA ARG A 83 6.94 13.82 -3.93
C ARG A 83 5.98 13.24 -2.93
N ILE A 84 6.17 13.52 -1.64
CA ILE A 84 5.19 13.16 -0.59
C ILE A 84 3.86 13.86 -0.88
N GLU A 85 3.91 15.15 -1.19
CA GLU A 85 2.71 15.93 -1.53
C GLU A 85 2.07 15.45 -2.83
N ALA A 86 2.87 15.11 -3.86
CA ALA A 86 2.36 14.51 -5.09
C ALA A 86 1.61 13.19 -4.83
N ALA A 87 2.17 12.32 -3.98
CA ALA A 87 1.53 11.05 -3.60
C ALA A 87 0.18 11.28 -2.91
N ARG A 88 0.15 12.19 -1.92
CA ARG A 88 -1.08 12.56 -1.20
C ARG A 88 -2.13 13.13 -2.14
N LYS A 89 -1.73 14.03 -3.04
CA LYS A 89 -2.62 14.64 -4.04
C LYS A 89 -3.23 13.61 -4.99
N ALA A 90 -2.51 12.53 -5.29
CA ALA A 90 -3.02 11.43 -6.10
C ALA A 90 -3.98 10.49 -5.36
N GLY A 91 -4.21 10.69 -4.05
CA GLY A 91 -5.09 9.85 -3.23
C GLY A 91 -4.36 8.73 -2.47
N ALA A 92 -3.02 8.74 -2.47
CA ALA A 92 -2.23 7.78 -1.70
C ALA A 92 -2.07 8.21 -0.24
N ASP A 93 -2.11 7.24 0.66
CA ASP A 93 -1.83 7.44 2.09
C ASP A 93 -0.35 7.23 2.36
N VAL A 94 0.37 8.31 2.69
CA VAL A 94 1.82 8.23 2.94
C VAL A 94 2.10 7.82 4.38
N VAL A 95 2.96 6.82 4.55
CA VAL A 95 3.40 6.28 5.84
C VAL A 95 4.90 6.50 5.99
N ILE A 96 5.31 7.16 7.09
CA ILE A 96 6.72 7.39 7.40
C ILE A 96 7.23 6.25 8.30
N ALA A 97 8.05 5.39 7.73
CA ALA A 97 8.63 4.22 8.36
C ALA A 97 10.17 4.24 8.27
N GLY A 98 10.79 5.33 8.71
CA GLY A 98 12.24 5.46 8.84
C GLY A 98 12.63 6.90 9.14
N ASP A 99 13.75 7.12 9.84
CA ASP A 99 14.19 8.46 10.23
C ASP A 99 15.13 9.13 9.21
N GLY A 100 15.71 8.34 8.30
CA GLY A 100 16.64 8.82 7.26
C GLY A 100 16.04 8.76 5.86
N THR A 101 16.88 8.47 4.86
CA THR A 101 16.46 8.32 3.45
C THR A 101 16.05 6.88 3.10
N ARG A 102 16.25 5.93 4.03
CA ARG A 102 15.90 4.52 3.86
C ARG A 102 14.73 4.14 4.76
N VAL A 103 13.87 3.29 4.22
CA VAL A 103 12.78 2.68 4.96
C VAL A 103 13.34 1.62 5.90
N ASP A 104 12.87 1.62 7.14
CA ASP A 104 13.12 0.64 8.19
C ASP A 104 12.03 -0.46 8.14
N PRO A 105 12.36 -1.71 7.75
CA PRO A 105 11.40 -2.79 7.63
C PRO A 105 10.64 -3.10 8.93
N GLU A 106 11.28 -2.99 10.10
CA GLU A 106 10.60 -3.23 11.38
C GLU A 106 9.55 -2.16 11.64
N ARG A 107 9.89 -0.90 11.31
CA ARG A 107 8.93 0.20 11.40
C ARG A 107 7.80 0.05 10.38
N VAL A 108 8.05 -0.46 9.16
CA VAL A 108 6.97 -0.76 8.19
C VAL A 108 5.93 -1.68 8.81
N VAL A 109 6.36 -2.81 9.36
CA VAL A 109 5.45 -3.79 9.96
C VAL A 109 4.69 -3.17 11.13
N ARG A 110 5.37 -2.39 11.99
CA ARG A 110 4.75 -1.71 13.13
C ARG A 110 3.67 -0.71 12.69
N GLU A 111 3.97 0.14 11.70
CA GLU A 111 3.03 1.15 11.21
C GLU A 111 1.80 0.52 10.53
N LEU A 112 1.99 -0.56 9.76
CA LEU A 112 0.88 -1.30 9.17
C LEU A 112 0.01 -1.98 10.24
N ALA A 113 0.63 -2.60 11.25
CA ALA A 113 -0.09 -3.22 12.35
C ALA A 113 -0.86 -2.22 13.23
N ALA A 114 -0.31 -1.01 13.43
CA ALA A 114 -0.97 0.09 14.13
C ALA A 114 -2.23 0.56 13.39
N ARG A 115 -2.25 0.45 12.06
CA ARG A 115 -3.41 0.71 11.19
C ARG A 115 -4.39 -0.47 11.10
N GLY A 116 -4.17 -1.53 11.89
CA GLY A 116 -5.02 -2.72 11.89
C GLY A 116 -4.72 -3.71 10.76
N LEU A 117 -3.70 -3.46 9.94
CA LEU A 117 -3.29 -4.34 8.83
C LEU A 117 -2.27 -5.36 9.35
N ARG A 118 -2.77 -6.48 9.88
CA ARG A 118 -1.95 -7.46 10.64
C ARG A 118 -1.76 -8.78 9.90
N ARG A 119 -2.29 -8.88 8.68
CA ARG A 119 -2.27 -10.08 7.84
C ARG A 119 -1.84 -9.78 6.42
#